data_AF-A0A800M9A4-F1
#
_entry.id   AF-A0A800M9A4-F1
#
_cell.length_a   1.000
_cell.length_b   1.000
_cell.length_c   1.000
_cell.angle_alpha   90.00
_cell.angle_beta   90.00
_cell.angle_gamma   90.00
#
_symmetry.space_group_name_H-M   'P 1'
#
loop_
_entity.id
_entity.type
_entity.pdbx_description
1 polymer ?
#
loop_
_entity_poly.entity_id
_entity_poly.type
_entity_poly.pdbx_seq_one_letter_code
_entity_poly.pdbx_strand_id
1 'polypeptide(L)'
;MKTIQRISTNKSARFSCPRRLHLLHRAGFTLTELLVVIGIIGVLASILFVAIGRAQIKGQGAFSRNNLKQLSTGYIGHDVELGGFMPHAKVAEGTWVETLTRREGYEQEVFHSPACSPNQNVSSGHSKMAWRTTSPESTYEHLTRV
;
A
#
# COMPACT_ATOMS: atom_id res chain seq x y z
N MET A 1 -17.65 -24.91 -80.24
CA MET A 1 -16.66 -25.00 -81.35
C MET A 1 -16.18 -23.61 -81.72
N LYS A 2 -15.00 -23.21 -81.22
CA LYS A 2 -13.93 -22.57 -81.99
C LYS A 2 -12.67 -22.60 -81.13
N THR A 3 -11.72 -23.35 -81.66
CA THR A 3 -10.42 -23.71 -81.14
C THR A 3 -9.41 -22.61 -81.52
N ILE A 4 -8.17 -22.75 -81.00
CA ILE A 4 -6.90 -22.21 -81.55
C ILE A 4 -6.58 -20.76 -81.18
N GLN A 5 -5.34 -20.37 -80.88
CA GLN A 5 -4.10 -20.98 -80.35
C GLN A 5 -3.17 -19.80 -80.02
N ARG A 6 -2.22 -20.06 -79.10
CA ARG A 6 -0.82 -19.58 -79.02
C ARG A 6 -0.49 -18.15 -79.49
N ILE A 7 0.29 -17.44 -78.68
CA ILE A 7 1.73 -17.19 -78.94
C ILE A 7 2.40 -16.63 -77.68
N SER A 8 3.54 -17.25 -77.36
CA SER A 8 4.57 -16.78 -76.45
C SER A 8 5.28 -15.55 -77.04
N THR A 9 5.47 -14.49 -76.26
CA THR A 9 6.76 -13.78 -76.25
C THR A 9 7.02 -13.13 -74.89
N ASN A 10 8.26 -13.29 -74.48
CA ASN A 10 8.90 -12.93 -73.24
C ASN A 10 9.11 -11.41 -73.15
N LYS A 11 8.67 -10.77 -72.05
CA LYS A 11 9.19 -9.45 -71.65
C LYS A 11 9.58 -9.50 -70.18
N SER A 12 10.86 -9.79 -69.98
CA SER A 12 11.58 -9.62 -68.73
C SER A 12 11.52 -8.15 -68.27
N ALA A 13 10.54 -7.84 -67.41
CA ALA A 13 10.58 -6.61 -66.62
C ALA A 13 11.42 -6.88 -65.36
N ARG A 14 12.72 -6.60 -65.47
CA ARG A 14 13.65 -6.54 -64.34
C ARG A 14 13.26 -5.34 -63.47
N PHE A 15 12.51 -5.58 -62.41
CA PHE A 15 12.34 -4.60 -61.35
C PHE A 15 13.58 -4.60 -60.45
N SER A 16 14.55 -3.77 -60.83
CA SER A 16 15.64 -3.36 -59.95
C SER A 16 15.04 -2.47 -58.85
N CYS A 17 14.64 -3.07 -57.74
CA CYS A 17 14.46 -2.32 -56.51
C CYS A 17 15.86 -1.99 -55.97
N PRO A 18 16.24 -0.71 -55.80
CA PRO A 18 17.49 -0.40 -55.14
C PRO A 18 17.35 -0.88 -53.69
N ARG A 19 18.12 -1.91 -53.31
CA ARG A 19 18.38 -2.19 -51.90
C ARG A 19 19.03 -0.94 -51.33
N ARG A 20 18.23 -0.13 -50.63
CA ARG A 20 18.75 0.88 -49.71
C ARG A 20 19.52 0.08 -48.66
N LEU A 21 20.84 -0.01 -48.82
CA LEU A 21 21.73 -0.57 -47.82
C LEU A 21 21.56 0.33 -46.60
N HIS A 22 20.64 -0.06 -45.73
CA HIS A 22 20.61 0.39 -44.36
C HIS A 22 21.93 -0.12 -43.76
N LEU A 23 22.98 0.67 -43.91
CA LEU A 23 24.05 0.79 -42.93
C LEU A 23 23.41 1.33 -41.64
N LEU A 24 22.45 0.57 -41.09
CA LEU A 24 22.11 0.66 -39.69
C LEU A 24 23.36 0.12 -39.02
N HIS A 25 24.25 1.05 -38.69
CA HIS A 25 25.13 0.92 -37.55
C HIS A 25 24.25 0.38 -36.43
N ARG A 26 24.25 -0.95 -36.26
CA ARG A 26 23.73 -1.55 -35.04
C ARG A 26 24.72 -1.05 -34.00
N ALA A 27 24.37 0.04 -33.33
CA ALA A 27 25.02 0.48 -32.12
C ALA A 27 24.85 -0.69 -31.13
N GLY A 28 25.84 -1.59 -31.11
CA GLY A 28 25.89 -2.67 -30.15
C GLY A 28 26.15 -2.04 -28.80
N PHE A 29 25.26 -2.28 -27.85
CA PHE A 29 25.44 -1.86 -26.48
C PHE A 29 26.70 -2.55 -25.94
N THR A 30 27.71 -1.78 -25.54
CA THR A 30 28.93 -2.37 -25.00
C THR A 30 28.62 -2.94 -23.60
N LEU A 31 29.26 -4.06 -23.23
CA LEU A 31 29.09 -4.65 -21.89
C LEU A 31 29.45 -3.65 -20.79
N THR A 32 30.42 -2.78 -21.08
CA THR A 32 30.86 -1.70 -20.20
C THR A 32 29.83 -0.57 -20.05
N GLU A 33 29.09 -0.22 -21.10
CA GLU A 33 27.98 0.73 -20.99
C GLU A 33 26.88 0.22 -20.07
N LEU A 34 26.53 -1.08 -20.15
CA LEU A 34 25.57 -1.68 -19.23
C LEU A 34 26.10 -1.69 -17.80
N LEU A 35 27.38 -2.05 -17.64
CA LEU A 35 28.02 -2.23 -16.34
C LEU A 35 28.15 -0.92 -15.56
N VAL A 36 28.50 0.19 -16.22
CA VAL A 36 28.58 1.51 -15.58
C VAL A 36 27.19 1.99 -15.16
N VAL A 37 26.17 1.77 -15.99
CA VAL A 37 24.79 2.20 -15.70
C VAL A 37 24.23 1.49 -14.46
N ILE A 38 24.35 0.17 -14.38
CA ILE A 38 23.91 -0.56 -13.18
C ILE A 38 24.74 -0.19 -11.95
N GLY A 39 26.02 0.15 -12.13
CA GLY A 39 26.89 0.66 -11.08
C GLY A 39 26.38 1.98 -10.49
N ILE A 40 26.06 2.95 -11.35
CA ILE A 40 25.50 4.25 -10.92
C ILE A 40 24.13 4.07 -10.27
N ILE A 41 23.24 3.25 -10.84
CA ILE A 41 21.94 2.94 -10.23
C ILE A 41 22.13 2.30 -8.86
N GLY A 42 23.10 1.39 -8.70
CA GLY A 42 23.40 0.73 -7.43
C GLY A 42 23.83 1.72 -6.34
N VAL A 43 24.70 2.69 -6.66
CA VAL A 43 25.13 3.73 -5.72
C VAL A 43 23.93 4.58 -5.28
N LEU A 44 23.12 5.05 -6.24
CA LEU A 44 21.93 5.86 -5.93
C LEU A 44 20.89 5.07 -5.11
N ALA A 45 20.64 3.81 -5.46
CA ALA A 45 19.72 2.94 -4.75
C ALA A 45 20.18 2.63 -3.32
N SER A 46 21.48 2.47 -3.08
CA SER A 46 22.02 2.19 -1.74
C SER A 46 21.75 3.30 -0.73
N ILE A 47 21.82 4.56 -1.18
CA ILE A 47 21.54 5.73 -0.34
C ILE A 47 20.03 5.82 -0.06
N LEU A 48 19.20 5.54 -1.07
CA LEU A 48 17.75 5.53 -0.92
C LEU A 48 17.27 4.42 0.04
N PHE A 49 17.89 3.24 -0.02
CA PHE A 49 17.49 2.09 0.78
C PHE A 49 17.57 2.37 2.29
N VAL A 50 18.65 3.02 2.75
CA VAL A 50 18.81 3.40 4.16
C VAL A 50 17.80 4.48 4.60
N ALA A 51 17.38 5.36 3.68
CA ALA A 51 16.42 6.42 3.98
C ALA A 51 14.97 5.91 4.15
N ILE A 52 14.58 4.85 3.43
CA ILE A 52 13.21 4.30 3.44
C ILE A 52 12.80 3.81 4.84
N GLY A 53 13.68 3.15 5.57
CA GLY A 53 13.36 2.63 6.91
C GLY A 53 12.93 3.74 7.89
N ARG A 54 13.62 4.90 7.84
CA ARG A 54 13.27 6.07 8.67
C ARG A 54 11.97 6.72 8.21
N ALA A 55 11.72 6.76 6.90
CA ALA A 55 10.49 7.31 6.33
C ALA A 55 9.26 6.46 6.72
N GLN A 56 9.38 5.13 6.70
CA GLN A 56 8.30 4.23 7.12
C GLN A 56 7.90 4.44 8.58
N ILE A 57 8.86 4.50 9.52
CA ILE A 57 8.56 4.71 10.94
C ILE A 57 7.83 6.04 11.15
N LYS A 58 8.26 7.11 10.47
CA LYS A 58 7.59 8.42 10.52
C LYS A 58 6.18 8.36 9.93
N GLY A 59 5.99 7.62 8.83
CA GLY A 59 4.70 7.38 8.20
C GLY A 59 3.74 6.62 9.12
N GLN A 60 4.22 5.55 9.76
CA GLN A 60 3.47 4.79 10.76
C GLN A 60 3.01 5.71 11.90
N GLY A 61 3.89 6.55 12.45
CA GLY A 61 3.54 7.50 13.51
C GLY A 61 2.56 8.60 13.07
N ALA A 62 2.59 9.03 11.80
CA ALA A 62 1.59 9.95 11.26
C ALA A 62 0.21 9.29 11.18
N PHE A 63 0.15 8.04 10.73
CA PHE A 63 -1.07 7.26 10.66
C PHE A 63 -1.66 6.97 12.04
N SER A 64 -0.85 6.52 13.01
CA SER A 64 -1.32 6.31 14.39
C SER A 64 -1.92 7.57 15.01
N ARG A 65 -1.33 8.75 14.74
CA ARG A 65 -1.88 10.04 15.21
C ARG A 65 -3.21 10.38 14.57
N ASN A 66 -3.37 10.09 13.28
CA ASN A 66 -4.65 10.30 12.59
C ASN A 66 -5.74 9.38 13.18
N ASN A 67 -5.42 8.10 13.39
CA ASN A 67 -6.34 7.15 14.01
C ASN A 67 -6.78 7.60 15.41
N LEU A 68 -5.83 8.01 16.27
CA LEU A 68 -6.15 8.53 17.59
C LEU A 68 -7.04 9.79 17.52
N LYS A 69 -6.81 10.67 16.54
CA LYS A 69 -7.67 11.85 16.33
C LYS A 69 -9.10 11.45 15.95
N GLN A 70 -9.27 10.48 15.05
CA GLN A 70 -10.60 9.97 14.66
C GLN A 70 -11.34 9.36 15.86
N LEU A 71 -10.64 8.54 16.66
CA LEU A 71 -11.19 7.94 17.87
C LEU A 71 -11.56 9.00 18.92
N SER A 72 -10.69 9.99 19.17
CA SER A 72 -10.97 11.08 20.10
C SER A 72 -12.19 11.90 19.69
N THR A 73 -12.35 12.14 18.39
CA THR A 73 -13.48 12.90 17.85
C THR A 73 -14.78 12.13 18.04
N GLY A 74 -14.79 10.82 17.74
CA GLY A 74 -15.97 9.97 17.96
C GLY A 74 -16.33 9.83 19.44
N TYR A 75 -15.33 9.73 20.32
CA TYR A 75 -15.56 9.65 21.77
C TYR A 75 -16.16 10.95 22.32
N ILE A 76 -15.61 12.11 21.96
CA ILE A 76 -16.14 13.41 22.39
C ILE A 76 -17.53 13.65 21.78
N GLY A 77 -17.74 13.29 20.51
CA GLY A 77 -19.05 13.41 19.86
C GLY A 77 -20.13 12.58 20.55
N HIS A 78 -19.77 11.43 21.13
CA HIS A 78 -20.71 10.66 21.96
C HIS A 78 -21.10 11.41 23.23
N ASP A 79 -20.13 11.93 23.97
CA ASP A 79 -20.36 12.63 25.23
C ASP A 79 -21.24 13.88 25.03
N VAL A 80 -20.97 14.65 23.96
CA VAL A 80 -21.75 15.85 23.63
C VAL A 80 -23.20 15.53 23.29
N GLU A 81 -23.46 14.45 22.56
CA GLU A 81 -24.83 14.11 22.13
C GLU A 81 -25.66 13.41 23.22
N LEU A 82 -25.05 12.56 24.04
CA LEU A 82 -25.75 11.74 25.03
C LEU A 82 -25.65 12.29 26.46
N GLY A 83 -24.89 13.38 26.66
CA GLY A 83 -24.72 14.03 27.97
C GLY A 83 -24.05 13.14 29.00
N GLY A 84 -23.26 12.16 28.55
CA GLY A 84 -22.61 11.19 29.40
C GLY A 84 -21.51 10.43 28.68
N PHE A 85 -20.47 10.10 29.45
CA PHE A 85 -19.36 9.29 28.96
C PHE A 85 -19.84 7.92 28.49
N MET A 86 -19.14 7.37 27.49
CA MET A 86 -19.38 5.99 27.07
C MET A 86 -19.31 5.05 28.27
N PRO A 87 -20.24 4.07 28.38
CA PRO A 87 -20.33 3.21 29.54
C PRO A 87 -19.01 2.45 29.76
N HIS A 88 -18.25 2.88 30.78
CA HIS A 88 -16.96 2.29 31.12
C HIS A 88 -17.10 0.96 31.89
N ALA A 89 -18.29 0.66 32.43
CA ALA A 89 -18.55 -0.54 33.22
C ALA A 89 -18.35 -1.85 32.44
N LYS A 90 -18.33 -1.80 31.10
CA LYS A 90 -18.20 -2.93 30.19
C LYS A 90 -16.99 -2.80 29.25
N VAL A 91 -15.91 -2.17 29.71
CA VAL A 91 -14.66 -2.04 28.93
C VAL A 91 -14.08 -3.39 28.58
N ALA A 92 -14.23 -4.39 29.44
CA ALA A 92 -13.83 -5.78 29.18
C ALA A 92 -14.53 -6.40 27.96
N GLU A 93 -15.75 -5.95 27.65
CA GLU A 93 -16.52 -6.41 26.49
C GLU A 93 -16.19 -5.58 25.22
N GLY A 94 -15.33 -4.57 25.33
CA GLY A 94 -15.01 -3.64 24.23
C GLY A 94 -16.20 -2.80 23.75
N THR A 95 -17.22 -2.61 24.59
CA THR A 95 -18.47 -1.91 24.26
C THR A 95 -18.29 -0.54 23.60
N TRP A 96 -17.25 0.21 23.99
CA TRP A 96 -16.93 1.51 23.37
C TRP A 96 -16.48 1.37 21.89
N VAL A 97 -15.74 0.31 21.54
CA VAL A 97 -15.31 0.01 20.16
C VAL A 97 -16.52 -0.35 19.32
N GLU A 98 -17.42 -1.20 19.85
CA GLU A 98 -18.67 -1.56 19.19
C GLU A 98 -19.55 -0.33 18.94
N THR A 99 -19.67 0.54 19.95
CA THR A 99 -20.46 1.78 19.86
C THR A 99 -19.94 2.70 18.76
N LEU A 100 -18.62 2.92 18.69
CA LEU A 100 -18.00 3.73 17.64
C LEU A 100 -18.13 3.10 16.25
N THR A 101 -17.93 1.78 16.15
CA THR A 101 -18.07 1.05 14.88
C THR A 101 -19.50 1.18 14.35
N ARG A 102 -20.50 1.02 15.23
CA ARG A 102 -21.92 1.08 14.85
C ARG A 102 -22.39 2.49 14.50
N ARG A 103 -21.87 3.51 15.18
CA ARG A 103 -22.32 4.90 15.02
C ARG A 103 -21.58 5.65 13.92
N GLU A 104 -20.26 5.60 13.95
CA GLU A 104 -19.39 6.35 13.03
C GLU A 104 -19.02 5.54 11.78
N GLY A 105 -19.32 4.24 11.75
CA GLY A 105 -18.95 3.36 10.65
C GLY A 105 -17.44 3.14 10.54
N TYR A 106 -16.70 3.26 11.65
CA TYR A 106 -15.25 3.09 11.63
C TYR A 106 -14.84 1.64 11.35
N GLU A 107 -13.94 1.49 10.37
CA GLU A 107 -13.32 0.21 10.05
C GLU A 107 -12.35 -0.24 11.15
N GLN A 108 -12.13 -1.55 11.24
CA GLN A 108 -11.23 -2.16 12.24
C GLN A 108 -9.79 -1.65 12.16
N GLU A 109 -9.39 -1.06 11.03
CA GLU A 109 -8.08 -0.47 10.79
C GLU A 109 -7.82 0.79 11.63
N VAL A 110 -8.87 1.59 11.93
CA VAL A 110 -8.74 2.80 12.77
C VAL A 110 -8.38 2.41 14.21
N PHE A 111 -8.82 1.23 14.64
CA PHE A 111 -8.53 0.65 15.95
C PHE A 111 -7.19 -0.10 15.99
N HIS A 112 -6.42 -0.05 14.91
CA HIS A 112 -5.08 -0.63 14.79
C HIS A 112 -4.03 0.46 14.60
N SER A 113 -2.85 0.27 15.18
CA SER A 113 -1.68 1.09 14.89
C SER A 113 -0.78 0.30 13.95
N PRO A 114 -0.24 0.88 12.87
CA PRO A 114 0.60 0.17 11.91
C PRO A 114 1.95 -0.32 12.49
N ALA A 115 2.30 0.11 13.71
CA ALA A 115 3.42 -0.41 14.48
C ALA A 115 3.06 -1.63 15.36
N CYS A 116 1.77 -1.96 15.49
CA CYS A 116 1.28 -3.11 16.24
C CYS A 116 1.36 -4.36 15.36
N SER A 117 1.89 -5.46 15.93
CA SER A 117 1.84 -6.77 15.27
C SER A 117 0.37 -7.17 15.09
N PRO A 118 -0.05 -7.68 13.90
CA PRO A 118 -1.38 -8.25 13.71
C PRO A 118 -1.47 -9.56 14.50
N ASN A 119 -1.57 -9.44 15.81
CA ASN A 119 -1.93 -10.51 16.72
C ASN A 119 -3.42 -10.80 16.50
N GLN A 120 -3.75 -12.05 16.13
CA GLN A 120 -5.12 -12.52 15.94
C GLN A 120 -5.90 -12.64 17.27
N ASN A 121 -5.20 -12.55 18.39
CA ASN A 121 -5.77 -12.73 19.71
C ASN A 121 -6.38 -11.40 20.15
N VAL A 122 -7.59 -11.51 20.66
CA VAL A 122 -8.38 -10.35 20.96
C VAL A 122 -7.90 -9.70 22.25
N SER A 123 -7.83 -8.37 22.25
CA SER A 123 -7.32 -7.58 23.36
C SER A 123 -8.19 -6.36 23.56
N SER A 124 -8.30 -5.93 24.82
CA SER A 124 -8.79 -4.62 25.22
C SER A 124 -7.99 -3.46 24.62
N GLY A 125 -6.92 -3.74 23.86
CA GLY A 125 -6.12 -2.80 23.08
C GLY A 125 -5.01 -2.15 23.91
N HIS A 126 -3.79 -2.13 23.36
CA HIS A 126 -2.63 -1.45 23.96
C HIS A 126 -1.61 -1.11 22.88
N SER A 127 -0.48 -0.47 23.25
CA SER A 127 0.54 0.01 22.28
C SER A 127 1.07 -1.04 21.28
N LYS A 128 0.82 -2.33 21.53
CA LYS A 128 1.27 -3.46 20.70
C LYS A 128 0.13 -4.34 20.16
N MET A 129 -1.13 -4.10 20.54
CA MET A 129 -2.29 -4.91 20.14
C MET A 129 -3.48 -4.03 19.72
N ALA A 130 -4.26 -4.49 18.73
CA ALA A 130 -5.46 -3.81 18.26
C ALA A 130 -6.54 -3.75 19.34
N TRP A 131 -7.36 -2.68 19.32
CA TRP A 131 -8.54 -2.56 20.18
C TRP A 131 -9.69 -3.38 19.55
N ARG A 132 -10.06 -4.52 20.15
CA ARG A 132 -11.11 -5.43 19.63
C ARG A 132 -12.02 -5.96 20.76
N THR A 133 -13.25 -6.31 20.43
CA THR A 133 -14.39 -6.55 21.35
C THR A 133 -14.45 -7.93 22.03
N THR A 134 -13.43 -8.77 21.92
CA THR A 134 -13.51 -10.19 22.36
C THR A 134 -12.37 -10.63 23.29
N SER A 135 -11.96 -9.84 24.29
CA SER A 135 -10.89 -10.23 25.24
C SER A 135 -11.46 -10.59 26.62
N PRO A 136 -11.10 -11.75 27.21
CA PRO A 136 -11.37 -12.04 28.60
C PRO A 136 -10.26 -11.43 29.49
N GLU A 137 -10.67 -10.63 30.48
CA GLU A 137 -9.87 -10.16 31.62
C GLU A 137 -8.70 -9.20 31.34
N SER A 138 -8.98 -7.89 31.34
CA SER A 138 -7.96 -6.87 31.64
C SER A 138 -8.33 -6.15 32.94
N THR A 139 -7.66 -6.49 34.03
CA THR A 139 -7.77 -5.79 35.31
C THR A 139 -7.00 -4.48 35.22
N TYR A 140 -7.70 -3.35 35.19
CA TYR A 140 -7.08 -2.03 35.29
C TYR A 140 -7.10 -1.58 36.76
N GLU A 141 -5.93 -1.44 37.38
CA GLU A 141 -5.83 -0.68 38.64
C GLU A 141 -6.02 0.81 38.33
N HIS A 142 -7.11 1.38 38.84
CA HIS A 142 -7.33 2.82 38.79
C HIS A 142 -6.25 3.53 39.63
N LEU A 143 -5.37 4.30 38.98
CA LEU A 143 -4.55 5.29 39.66
C LEU A 143 -5.42 6.50 40.05
N THR A 144 -6.26 6.35 41.07
CA THR A 144 -6.81 7.50 41.77
C THR A 144 -5.79 7.96 42.81
N ARG A 145 -4.94 8.91 42.42
CA ARG A 145 -4.29 9.83 43.36
C ARG A 145 -4.59 11.26 42.94
N VAL A 146 -5.61 11.83 43.59
CA VAL A 146 -5.69 13.24 43.94
C VAL A 146 -5.94 13.28 45.44
#